data_AF-A0A1F3B2G7-F1
#
_entry.id   AF-A0A1F3B2G7-F1
#
_cell.length_a   1.000
_cell.length_b   1.000
_cell.length_c   1.000
_cell.angle_alpha   90.00
_cell.angle_beta   90.00
_cell.angle_gamma   90.00
#
_symmetry.space_group_name_H-M   'P 1'
#
loop_
_entity.id
_entity.type
_entity.pdbx_description
1 polymer ?
#
loop_
_entity_poly.entity_id
_entity_poly.type
_entity_poly.pdbx_seq_one_letter_code
_entity_poly.pdbx_strand_id
1 'polypeptide(L)'
;MRNYSDEEIEAYVQTGDPLDKAGAYGIQHAGFQPVASMQGCYASVMGLPMCHVTRLLRQMEMQPGADVPANCQAFLNYACPVFKEIGLQRLPTLNPQSLALPGCFAKTLESAFAKGTE
;
A
#
# COMPACT_ATOMS: atom_id res chain seq x y z
N MET A 1 -20.05 8.34 -1.50
CA MET A 1 -20.67 7.51 -2.56
C MET A 1 -21.42 8.41 -3.52
N ARG A 2 -21.53 8.06 -4.80
CA ARG A 2 -22.41 8.78 -5.74
C ARG A 2 -23.85 8.30 -5.56
N ASN A 3 -24.79 8.98 -6.20
CA ASN A 3 -26.14 8.47 -6.33
C ASN A 3 -26.20 7.41 -7.43
N TYR A 4 -26.94 6.33 -7.21
CA TYR A 4 -27.16 5.24 -8.18
C TYR A 4 -28.66 5.06 -8.37
N SER A 5 -29.09 4.64 -9.56
CA SER A 5 -30.44 4.11 -9.73
C SER A 5 -30.53 2.66 -9.26
N ASP A 6 -31.75 2.19 -9.00
CA ASP A 6 -31.99 0.79 -8.63
C ASP A 6 -31.54 -0.16 -9.75
N GLU A 7 -31.68 0.25 -11.01
CA GLU A 7 -31.21 -0.53 -12.17
C GLU A 7 -29.68 -0.67 -12.21
N GLU A 8 -28.94 0.39 -11.85
CA GLU A 8 -27.47 0.31 -11.75
C GLU A 8 -27.02 -0.62 -10.62
N ILE A 9 -27.71 -0.57 -9.47
CA ILE A 9 -27.43 -1.43 -8.33
C ILE A 9 -27.70 -2.88 -8.69
N GLU A 10 -28.86 -3.18 -9.27
CA GLU A 10 -29.23 -4.53 -9.69
C GLU A 10 -28.24 -5.09 -10.72
N ALA A 11 -27.88 -4.29 -11.73
CA ALA A 11 -26.88 -4.67 -12.72
C ALA A 11 -25.51 -4.98 -12.06
N TYR A 12 -25.10 -4.20 -11.06
CA TYR A 12 -23.85 -4.45 -10.34
C TYR A 12 -23.91 -5.72 -9.48
N VAL A 13 -25.01 -5.95 -8.77
CA VAL A 13 -25.22 -7.17 -7.96
C VAL A 13 -25.20 -8.43 -8.85
N GLN A 14 -25.81 -8.37 -10.04
CA GLN A 14 -25.82 -9.48 -11.00
C GLN A 14 -24.43 -9.88 -11.50
N THR A 15 -23.44 -8.99 -11.41
CA THR A 15 -22.04 -9.34 -11.76
C THR A 15 -21.41 -10.32 -10.76
N GLY A 16 -21.93 -10.40 -9.53
CA GLY A 16 -21.33 -11.15 -8.42
C GLY A 16 -20.08 -10.49 -7.82
N ASP A 17 -19.52 -9.44 -8.45
CA ASP A 17 -18.39 -8.67 -7.94
C ASP A 17 -18.58 -8.13 -6.51
N PRO A 18 -19.75 -7.65 -6.05
CA PRO A 18 -19.85 -7.14 -4.68
C PRO A 18 -19.76 -8.23 -3.60
N LEU A 19 -19.92 -9.50 -3.93
CA LEU A 19 -20.10 -10.57 -2.94
C LEU A 19 -18.82 -10.90 -2.15
N ASP A 20 -17.64 -10.60 -2.69
CA ASP A 20 -16.35 -10.81 -2.03
C ASP A 20 -15.75 -9.52 -1.44
N LYS A 21 -16.50 -8.41 -1.43
CA LYS A 21 -16.01 -7.09 -1.02
C LYS A 21 -16.72 -6.59 0.23
N ALA A 22 -15.93 -6.13 1.20
CA ALA A 22 -16.46 -5.46 2.36
C ALA A 22 -17.26 -4.21 1.93
N GLY A 23 -18.50 -4.09 2.42
CA GLY A 23 -19.41 -3.01 2.02
C GLY A 23 -20.06 -3.18 0.65
N ALA A 24 -19.90 -4.35 0.01
CA ALA A 24 -20.52 -4.68 -1.27
C ALA A 24 -20.16 -3.71 -2.41
N TYR A 25 -18.93 -3.19 -2.44
CA TYR A 25 -18.44 -2.40 -3.57
C TYR A 25 -16.91 -2.47 -3.73
N GLY A 26 -16.43 -2.30 -4.96
CA GLY A 26 -15.01 -2.11 -5.27
C GLY A 26 -14.71 -0.70 -5.80
N ILE A 27 -13.80 0.03 -5.15
CA ILE A 27 -13.37 1.37 -5.63
C ILE A 27 -12.67 1.33 -7.00
N GLN A 28 -12.13 0.16 -7.38
CA GLN A 28 -11.44 -0.07 -8.66
C GLN A 28 -12.42 -0.49 -9.79
N HIS A 29 -13.70 -0.66 -9.48
CA HIS A 29 -14.64 -1.23 -10.44
C HIS A 29 -14.95 -0.23 -11.58
N ALA A 30 -14.44 -0.52 -12.78
CA ALA A 30 -14.46 0.40 -13.92
C ALA A 30 -15.88 0.73 -14.46
N GLY A 31 -16.85 -0.19 -14.31
CA GLY A 31 -18.23 0.02 -14.73
C GLY A 31 -19.07 0.77 -13.69
N PHE A 32 -19.34 0.13 -12.54
CA PHE A 32 -20.14 0.70 -11.46
C PHE A 32 -19.62 2.02 -10.88
N GLN A 33 -18.30 2.23 -10.80
CA GLN A 33 -17.67 3.47 -10.29
C GLN A 33 -18.39 4.04 -9.05
N PRO A 34 -18.34 3.33 -7.91
CA PRO A 34 -19.16 3.68 -6.75
C PRO A 34 -18.80 5.05 -6.14
N VAL A 35 -17.56 5.49 -6.23
CA VAL A 35 -17.08 6.55 -5.35
C VAL A 35 -17.24 7.93 -5.98
N ALA A 36 -18.12 8.78 -5.42
CA ALA A 36 -18.22 10.20 -5.81
C ALA A 36 -16.99 11.03 -5.43
N SER A 37 -16.43 10.77 -4.25
CA SER A 37 -15.24 11.46 -3.75
C SER A 37 -14.56 10.59 -2.70
N MET A 38 -13.25 10.75 -2.58
CA MET A 38 -12.41 9.99 -1.66
C MET A 38 -11.37 10.91 -1.03
N GLN A 39 -11.17 10.74 0.27
CA GLN A 39 -10.20 11.49 1.07
C GLN A 39 -9.24 10.50 1.73
N GLY A 40 -7.93 10.77 1.65
CA GLY A 40 -6.89 9.94 2.27
C GLY A 40 -6.08 9.12 1.26
N CYS A 41 -5.71 7.89 1.62
CA CYS A 41 -4.83 7.05 0.80
C CYS A 41 -5.59 5.97 0.01
N TYR A 42 -5.57 6.06 -1.32
CA TYR A 42 -6.25 5.11 -2.22
C TYR A 42 -5.79 3.65 -2.00
N ALA A 43 -4.48 3.43 -1.88
CA ALA A 43 -3.92 2.09 -1.61
C ALA A 43 -4.45 1.47 -0.30
N SER A 44 -4.75 2.31 0.70
CA SER A 44 -5.36 1.84 1.95
C SER A 44 -6.77 1.32 1.73
N VAL A 45 -7.56 1.99 0.88
CA VAL A 45 -8.92 1.53 0.50
C VAL A 45 -8.85 0.25 -0.32
N MET A 46 -7.83 0.09 -1.17
CA MET A 46 -7.59 -1.17 -1.89
C MET A 46 -7.14 -2.33 -0.98
N GLY A 47 -6.78 -2.05 0.29
CA GLY A 47 -6.47 -3.06 1.30
C GLY A 47 -5.04 -3.06 1.83
N LEU A 48 -4.10 -2.29 1.24
CA LEU A 48 -2.72 -2.20 1.74
C LEU A 48 -2.21 -0.75 1.76
N PRO A 49 -2.03 -0.14 2.95
CA PRO A 49 -1.55 1.23 3.06
C PRO A 49 -0.04 1.33 2.76
N MET A 50 0.35 1.30 1.49
CA MET A 50 1.74 1.23 1.01
C MET A 50 2.68 2.26 1.65
N CYS A 51 2.18 3.48 1.87
CA CYS A 51 2.89 4.55 2.54
C CYS A 51 3.23 4.22 4.01
N HIS A 52 2.26 3.68 4.75
CA HIS A 52 2.45 3.25 6.13
C HIS A 52 3.38 2.02 6.21
N VAL A 53 3.22 1.07 5.29
CA VAL A 53 4.11 -0.09 5.18
C VAL A 53 5.55 0.35 4.94
N THR A 54 5.77 1.28 4.00
CA THR A 54 7.10 1.84 3.73
C THR A 54 7.71 2.50 4.96
N ARG A 55 6.91 3.26 5.72
CA ARG A 55 7.35 3.87 6.97
C ARG A 55 7.74 2.82 8.01
N LEU A 56 6.96 1.76 8.17
CA LEU A 56 7.22 0.67 9.11
C LEU A 56 8.48 -0.12 8.72
N LEU A 57 8.64 -0.45 7.43
CA LEU A 57 9.84 -1.11 6.92
C LEU A 57 11.09 -0.29 7.26
N ARG A 58 11.05 1.03 7.01
CA ARG A 58 12.16 1.93 7.37
C ARG A 58 12.44 1.96 8.87
N GLN A 59 11.43 1.87 9.73
CA GLN A 59 11.60 1.76 11.19
C GLN A 59 12.25 0.43 11.60
N MET A 60 12.08 -0.62 10.82
CA MET A 60 12.75 -1.91 10.98
C MET A 60 14.09 -1.98 10.23
N GLU A 61 14.62 -0.84 9.80
CA GLU A 61 15.86 -0.73 9.03
C GLU A 61 15.84 -1.43 7.66
N MET A 62 14.65 -1.76 7.16
CA MET A 62 14.45 -2.32 5.83
C MET A 62 14.13 -1.19 4.85
N GLN A 63 15.00 -0.98 3.86
CA GLN A 63 14.73 -0.04 2.77
C GLN A 63 14.10 -0.78 1.60
N PRO A 64 12.88 -0.40 1.17
CA PRO A 64 12.35 -0.90 -0.08
C PRO A 64 13.28 -0.49 -1.23
N GLY A 65 13.63 -1.42 -2.10
CA GLY A 65 14.45 -1.14 -3.30
C GLY A 65 13.73 -0.30 -4.38
N ALA A 66 12.56 0.25 -4.07
CA ALA A 66 11.71 1.03 -4.96
C ALA A 66 11.25 2.32 -4.27
N ASP A 67 11.05 3.38 -5.06
CA ASP A 67 10.37 4.59 -4.59
C ASP A 67 8.86 4.33 -4.52
N VAL A 68 8.43 3.74 -3.39
CA VAL A 68 7.03 3.34 -3.18
C VAL A 68 6.07 4.53 -3.30
N PRO A 69 6.32 5.71 -2.68
CA PRO A 69 5.46 6.88 -2.89
C PRO A 69 5.32 7.26 -4.36
N ALA A 70 6.43 7.36 -5.12
CA ALA A 70 6.38 7.74 -6.53
C ALA A 70 5.64 6.71 -7.37
N ASN A 71 5.88 5.42 -7.12
CA ASN A 71 5.19 4.33 -7.80
C ASN A 71 3.70 4.34 -7.51
N CYS A 72 3.28 4.51 -6.25
CA CYS A 72 1.87 4.65 -5.91
C CYS A 72 1.21 5.81 -6.67
N GLN A 73 1.88 6.95 -6.77
CA GLN A 73 1.37 8.12 -7.49
C GLN A 73 1.25 7.86 -9.01
N ALA A 74 2.20 7.13 -9.59
CA ALA A 74 2.22 6.81 -11.01
C ALA A 74 1.19 5.73 -11.41
N PHE A 75 1.03 4.68 -10.61
CA PHE A 75 0.22 3.52 -10.98
C PHE A 75 -1.26 3.62 -10.57
N LEU A 76 -1.59 4.38 -9.52
CA LEU A 76 -2.95 4.41 -8.99
C LEU A 76 -3.85 5.47 -9.63
N ASN A 77 -3.33 6.24 -10.59
CA ASN A 77 -4.04 7.34 -11.25
C ASN A 77 -4.81 8.25 -10.27
N TYR A 78 -4.21 8.51 -9.10
CA TYR A 78 -4.82 9.23 -7.99
C TYR A 78 -3.84 10.27 -7.45
N ALA A 79 -4.27 11.53 -7.32
CA ALA A 79 -3.50 12.57 -6.67
C ALA A 79 -3.48 12.33 -5.16
N CYS A 80 -2.41 11.72 -4.66
CA CYS A 80 -2.34 11.31 -3.27
C CYS A 80 -2.10 12.53 -2.35
N PRO A 81 -3.04 12.88 -1.45
CA PRO A 81 -2.91 14.07 -0.60
C PRO A 81 -1.77 13.95 0.39
N VAL A 82 -1.42 12.73 0.82
CA VAL A 82 -0.35 12.46 1.79
C VAL A 82 1.02 12.25 1.14
N PHE A 83 1.13 12.25 -0.19
CA PHE A 83 2.38 11.96 -0.90
C PHE A 83 3.53 12.86 -0.45
N LYS A 84 3.30 14.17 -0.34
CA LYS A 84 4.32 15.16 0.06
C LYS A 84 4.78 14.96 1.50
N GLU A 85 3.87 14.56 2.39
CA GLU A 85 4.15 14.36 3.81
C GLU A 85 5.10 13.16 4.03
N ILE A 86 5.07 12.17 3.14
CA ILE A 86 5.86 10.94 3.24
C ILE A 86 7.15 11.03 2.39
N GLY A 87 7.10 11.67 1.22
CA GLY A 87 8.24 11.83 0.33
C GLY A 87 9.33 12.76 0.86
N LEU A 88 8.99 13.69 1.77
CA LEU A 88 9.93 14.65 2.36
C LEU A 88 10.41 14.27 3.77
N GLN A 89 9.89 13.19 4.36
CA GLN A 89 10.40 12.70 5.64
C GLN A 89 11.74 12.00 5.42
N ARG A 90 12.80 12.81 5.44
CA ARG A 90 14.13 12.38 5.90
C ARG A 90 13.92 11.98 7.37
N LEU A 91 13.57 10.72 7.61
CA LEU A 91 13.53 10.16 8.95
C LEU A 91 14.89 10.46 9.61
N PRO A 92 14.92 10.81 10.91
CA PRO A 92 16.19 10.96 11.62
C PRO A 92 16.98 9.69 11.38
N THR A 93 18.23 9.84 10.93
CA THR A 93 19.17 8.74 10.80
C THR A 93 19.09 7.91 12.08
N LEU A 94 18.62 6.67 11.97
CA LEU A 94 18.75 5.71 13.06
C LEU A 94 20.22 5.71 13.47
N ASN A 95 20.46 5.96 14.75
CA ASN A 95 21.80 5.91 15.31
C ASN A 95 22.30 4.47 15.09
N PRO A 96 23.41 4.25 14.36
CA PRO A 96 23.96 2.91 14.14
C PRO A 96 24.33 2.19 15.45
N GLN A 97 24.41 2.91 16.58
CA GLN A 97 24.64 2.34 17.91
C GLN A 97 23.38 1.76 18.58
N SER A 98 22.19 1.93 18.00
CA SER A 98 20.96 1.29 18.51
C SER A 98 20.74 -0.11 17.95
N LEU A 99 21.57 -0.55 16.99
CA LEU A 99 21.52 -1.88 16.38
C LEU A 99 22.32 -2.92 17.17
N ALA A 100 22.01 -3.06 18.46
CA ALA A 100 22.33 -4.29 19.17
C ALA A 100 21.27 -5.34 18.83
N LEU A 101 21.39 -5.97 17.66
CA LEU A 101 20.70 -7.23 17.39
C LEU A 101 21.24 -8.25 18.42
N PRO A 102 20.40 -8.91 19.24
CA PRO A 102 20.87 -10.04 20.03
C PRO A 102 21.47 -11.07 19.07
N GLY A 103 22.70 -11.52 19.37
CA GLY A 103 23.65 -12.19 18.48
C GLY A 103 23.22 -13.50 17.81
N CYS A 104 21.93 -13.85 17.82
CA CYS A 104 21.38 -14.98 17.09
C CYS A 104 21.05 -14.67 15.61
N PHE A 105 20.72 -13.43 15.23
CA PHE A 105 20.20 -13.16 13.88
C PHE A 105 21.27 -12.95 12.80
N ALA A 106 22.50 -12.59 13.18
CA ALA A 106 23.58 -12.27 12.23
C ALA A 106 24.08 -13.50 11.44
N LYS A 107 23.99 -14.72 12.00
CA LYS A 107 24.54 -15.92 11.35
C LYS A 107 23.67 -16.51 10.26
N THR A 108 22.39 -16.17 10.19
CA THR A 108 21.46 -16.80 9.24
C THR A 108 21.53 -16.14 7.85
N LEU A 109 21.80 -14.83 7.77
CA LEU A 109 21.78 -14.09 6.51
C LEU A 109 23.02 -14.30 5.63
N GLU A 110 24.21 -14.51 6.20
CA GLU A 110 25.41 -14.84 5.40
C GLU A 110 25.28 -16.21 4.70
N SER A 111 24.56 -17.15 5.32
CA SER A 111 24.36 -18.49 4.75
C SER A 111 23.32 -18.53 3.61
N ALA A 112 22.43 -17.54 3.53
CA ALA A 112 21.37 -17.47 2.52
C ALA A 112 21.86 -16.87 1.18
N PHE A 113 22.84 -15.95 1.22
CA PHE A 113 23.37 -15.32 0.00
C PHE A 113 24.44 -16.15 -0.72
N ALA A 114 25.07 -17.13 -0.06
CA ALA A 114 26.15 -17.93 -0.65
C ALA A 114 25.68 -19.11 -1.53
N LYS A 115 24.37 -19.33 -1.70
CA LYS A 115 23.81 -20.49 -2.45
C LYS A 115 22.89 -20.11 -3.62
N GLY A 116 22.99 -18.89 -4.14
CA GLY A 116 22.05 -18.34 -5.12
C GLY A 116 22.60 -18.07 -6.53
N THR A 117 23.66 -18.75 -6.96
CA THR A 117 24.11 -18.71 -8.37
C THR A 117 24.45 -20.12 -8.84
N GLU A 118 23.45 -20.79 -9.39
CA GLU A 118 23.61 -21.77 -10.47
C GLU A 118 22.81 -21.28 -11.68
#